data_AF-A0A9X3AUE2-F1
#
_entry.id   AF-A0A9X3AUE2-F1
#
_cell.length_a   1.000
_cell.length_b   1.000
_cell.length_c   1.000
_cell.angle_alpha   90.00
_cell.angle_beta   90.00
_cell.angle_gamma   90.00
#
_symmetry.space_group_name_H-M   'P 1'
#
loop_
_entity.id
_entity.type
_entity.pdbx_description
1 polymer ?
#
loop_
_entity_poly.entity_id
_entity_poly.type
_entity_poly.pdbx_seq_one_letter_code
_entity_poly.pdbx_strand_id
1 'polypeptide(L)'
;MKLAFSTLLISLFFCVNAWAITLQDAKSSALVGEQTDGYLGVVKPSTEIEALVKDINAKRLQHYQRIATKNGLSTASIAKLAAEKAIAATDKGHVYQDNNGQWQIRK
;
A
#
# COMPACT_ATOMS: atom_id res chain seq x y z
N MET A 1 13.06 -16.11 55.75
CA MET A 1 12.25 -15.35 54.77
C MET A 1 13.11 -14.24 54.19
N LYS A 2 13.59 -14.39 52.97
CA LYS A 2 14.33 -13.43 52.13
C LYS A 2 15.03 -14.32 51.12
N LEU A 3 14.58 -14.34 49.86
CA LEU A 3 15.22 -14.95 48.66
C LEU A 3 14.19 -15.44 47.62
N ALA A 4 12.87 -15.30 47.86
CA ALA A 4 11.85 -15.66 46.86
C ALA A 4 11.17 -14.46 46.18
N PHE A 5 11.60 -13.23 46.47
CA PHE A 5 10.98 -12.01 45.91
C PHE A 5 11.82 -11.36 44.79
N SER A 6 13.00 -11.89 44.48
CA SER A 6 13.98 -11.23 43.60
C SER A 6 13.97 -11.69 42.14
N THR A 7 13.11 -12.63 41.76
CA THR A 7 13.00 -13.17 40.38
C THR A 7 11.77 -12.70 39.62
N LEU A 8 10.91 -11.85 40.20
CA LEU A 8 9.67 -11.40 39.55
C LEU A 8 9.81 -10.10 38.73
N LEU A 9 10.96 -9.43 38.73
CA LEU A 9 11.08 -8.06 38.20
C LEU A 9 11.88 -7.89 36.90
N ILE A 10 12.23 -8.98 36.19
CA ILE A 10 13.10 -8.90 34.97
C ILE A 10 12.33 -9.20 33.67
N SER A 11 11.04 -9.54 33.71
CA SER A 11 10.28 -9.94 32.51
C SER A 11 9.53 -8.82 31.77
N LEU A 12 9.61 -7.55 32.19
CA LEU A 12 8.70 -6.48 31.71
C LEU A 12 9.25 -5.57 30.59
N PHE A 13 10.22 -5.99 29.78
CA PHE A 13 10.75 -5.13 28.70
C PHE A 13 11.07 -5.85 27.37
N PHE A 14 10.27 -6.84 26.99
CA PHE A 14 10.22 -7.24 25.57
C PHE A 14 9.15 -6.42 24.85
N CYS A 15 9.48 -5.17 24.51
CA CYS A 15 8.73 -4.41 23.53
C CYS A 15 9.01 -5.01 22.15
N VAL A 16 8.13 -5.89 21.67
CA VAL A 16 8.14 -6.29 20.26
C VAL A 16 7.77 -5.06 19.42
N ASN A 17 8.75 -4.50 18.73
CA ASN A 17 8.49 -3.48 17.73
C ASN A 17 7.71 -4.15 16.58
N ALA A 18 6.44 -3.80 16.41
CA ALA A 18 5.67 -4.20 15.23
C ALA A 18 6.01 -3.20 14.11
N TRP A 19 6.78 -3.66 13.12
CA TRP A 19 7.09 -2.86 11.93
C TRP A 19 5.96 -3.09 10.93
N ALA A 20 5.14 -2.07 10.67
CA ALA A 20 4.16 -2.12 9.59
C ALA A 20 4.86 -1.77 8.27
N ILE A 21 4.65 -2.58 7.23
CA ILE A 21 5.21 -2.27 5.91
C ILE A 21 4.60 -0.99 5.33
N THR A 22 5.45 -0.10 4.83
CA THR A 22 4.97 1.12 4.15
C THR A 22 4.61 0.84 2.70
N LEU A 23 3.82 1.72 2.08
CA LEU A 23 3.56 1.64 0.64
C LEU A 23 4.85 1.67 -0.19
N GLN A 24 5.83 2.48 0.21
CA GLN A 24 7.10 2.59 -0.51
C GLN A 24 7.89 1.28 -0.45
N ASP A 25 7.93 0.65 0.72
CA ASP A 25 8.62 -0.64 0.91
C ASP A 25 7.92 -1.74 0.10
N ALA A 26 6.59 -1.74 0.10
CA ALA A 26 5.79 -2.69 -0.67
C ALA A 26 6.02 -2.56 -2.18
N LYS A 27 6.10 -1.32 -2.71
CA LYS A 27 6.42 -1.06 -4.12
C LYS A 27 7.85 -1.46 -4.47
N SER A 28 8.81 -1.07 -3.63
CA SER A 28 10.23 -1.38 -3.82
C SER A 28 10.52 -2.86 -3.79
N SER A 29 9.73 -3.62 -3.03
CA SER A 29 9.81 -5.09 -2.93
C SER A 29 8.93 -5.81 -3.96
N ALA A 30 8.32 -5.09 -4.92
CA ALA A 30 7.41 -5.64 -5.92
C ALA A 30 6.27 -6.50 -5.34
N LEU A 31 5.74 -6.10 -4.17
CA LEU A 31 4.62 -6.75 -3.50
C LEU A 31 3.27 -6.19 -3.97
N VAL A 32 3.28 -4.93 -4.41
CA VAL A 32 2.13 -4.20 -4.96
C VAL A 32 2.53 -3.50 -6.26
N GLY A 33 1.53 -3.18 -7.09
CA GLY A 33 1.73 -2.43 -8.33
C GLY A 33 0.58 -1.47 -8.63
N GLU A 34 0.84 -0.47 -9.48
CA GLU A 34 -0.19 0.47 -9.97
C GLU A 34 -1.06 -0.18 -11.04
N GLN A 35 -2.38 -0.12 -10.91
CA GLN A 35 -3.34 -0.61 -11.90
C GLN A 35 -3.81 0.51 -12.84
N THR A 36 -4.30 0.13 -14.02
CA THR A 36 -4.79 1.07 -15.04
C THR A 36 -6.10 1.77 -14.65
N ASP A 37 -6.77 1.31 -13.59
CA ASP A 37 -8.00 1.88 -13.04
C ASP A 37 -7.76 2.95 -11.97
N GLY A 38 -6.51 3.21 -11.60
CA GLY A 38 -6.11 4.23 -10.62
C GLY A 38 -5.89 3.73 -9.20
N TYR A 39 -6.00 2.42 -8.97
CA TYR A 39 -5.81 1.79 -7.66
C TYR A 39 -4.53 0.95 -7.61
N LEU A 40 -4.14 0.53 -6.41
CA LEU A 40 -3.09 -0.46 -6.22
C LEU A 40 -3.65 -1.86 -6.34
N GLY A 41 -2.87 -2.75 -6.95
CA GLY A 41 -3.13 -4.19 -6.96
C GLY A 41 -2.07 -4.94 -6.15
N VAL A 42 -2.47 -6.11 -5.65
CA VAL A 42 -1.58 -7.05 -4.96
C VAL A 42 -0.85 -7.87 -6.00
N VAL A 43 0.48 -7.83 -6.00
CA VAL A 43 1.34 -8.64 -6.89
C VAL A 43 1.76 -9.92 -6.20
N LYS A 44 2.13 -9.83 -4.91
CA LYS A 44 2.46 -10.98 -4.06
C LYS A 44 1.57 -10.95 -2.81
N PRO A 45 0.61 -11.89 -2.69
CA PRO A 45 -0.38 -11.83 -1.62
C PRO A 45 0.21 -12.19 -0.25
N SER A 46 -0.20 -11.41 0.74
CA SER A 46 -0.08 -11.71 2.16
C SER A 46 -1.16 -10.91 2.89
N THR A 47 -1.54 -11.34 4.10
CA THR A 47 -2.55 -10.63 4.90
C THR A 47 -2.18 -9.17 5.14
N GLU A 48 -0.89 -8.89 5.35
CA GLU A 48 -0.39 -7.53 5.56
C GLU A 48 -0.50 -6.68 4.28
N ILE A 49 -0.14 -7.24 3.12
CA ILE A 49 -0.20 -6.54 1.84
C ILE A 49 -1.65 -6.29 1.40
N GLU A 50 -2.55 -7.24 1.62
CA GLU A 50 -3.97 -7.07 1.34
C GLU A 50 -4.58 -5.96 2.20
N ALA A 51 -4.24 -5.92 3.49
CA ALA A 51 -4.67 -4.88 4.40
C ALA A 51 -4.13 -3.50 3.97
N LEU A 52 -2.85 -3.41 3.60
CA LEU A 52 -2.24 -2.19 3.09
C LEU A 52 -2.93 -1.70 1.81
N VAL A 53 -3.11 -2.58 0.81
CA VAL A 53 -3.77 -2.22 -0.46
C VAL A 53 -5.19 -1.74 -0.22
N LYS A 54 -5.94 -2.41 0.67
CA LYS A 54 -7.30 -2.00 1.04
C LYS A 54 -7.33 -0.59 1.66
N ASP A 55 -6.44 -0.31 2.62
CA ASP A 55 -6.35 1.01 3.27
C ASP A 55 -6.00 2.12 2.28
N ILE A 56 -4.97 1.91 1.45
CA ILE A 56 -4.55 2.90 0.46
C ILE A 56 -5.63 3.13 -0.61
N ASN A 57 -6.28 2.06 -1.09
CA ASN A 57 -7.32 2.20 -2.11
C ASN A 57 -8.56 2.92 -1.56
N ALA A 58 -8.91 2.72 -0.28
CA ALA A 58 -9.98 3.50 0.36
C ALA A 58 -9.64 5.00 0.41
N LYS A 59 -8.40 5.36 0.77
CA LYS A 59 -7.93 6.75 0.76
C LYS A 59 -7.94 7.35 -0.65
N ARG A 60 -7.49 6.60 -1.66
CA ARG A 60 -7.55 7.00 -3.08
C ARG A 60 -8.98 7.24 -3.54
N LEU A 61 -9.90 6.32 -3.24
CA LEU A 61 -11.31 6.45 -3.60
C LEU A 61 -11.92 7.74 -3.04
N GLN A 62 -11.74 8.00 -1.74
CA GLN A 62 -12.23 9.23 -1.11
C GLN A 62 -11.63 10.49 -1.74
N HIS A 63 -10.34 10.44 -2.09
CA HIS A 63 -9.67 11.55 -2.75
C HIS A 63 -10.21 11.78 -4.17
N TYR A 64 -10.38 10.73 -4.96
CA TYR A 64 -10.92 10.80 -6.31
C TYR A 64 -12.36 11.30 -6.29
N GLN A 65 -13.20 10.83 -5.37
CA GLN A 65 -14.57 11.31 -5.18
C GLN A 65 -14.62 12.81 -4.90
N ARG A 66 -13.77 13.31 -4.00
CA ARG A 66 -13.70 14.75 -3.68
C ARG A 66 -13.38 15.59 -4.91
N ILE A 67 -12.40 15.17 -5.71
CA ILE A 67 -12.02 15.87 -6.94
C ILE A 67 -13.14 15.77 -7.97
N ALA A 68 -13.72 14.59 -8.14
CA ALA A 68 -14.80 14.32 -9.08
C ALA A 68 -16.01 15.24 -8.80
N THR A 69 -16.48 15.29 -7.55
CA THR A 69 -17.57 16.18 -7.13
C THR A 69 -17.25 17.65 -7.38
N LYS A 70 -16.03 18.09 -7.04
CA LYS A 70 -15.62 19.49 -7.23
C LYS A 70 -15.63 19.92 -8.70
N ASN A 71 -15.32 19.00 -9.61
CA ASN A 71 -15.15 19.29 -11.04
C ASN A 71 -16.32 18.81 -11.91
N GLY A 72 -17.39 18.25 -11.31
CA GLY A 72 -18.51 17.68 -12.06
C GLY A 72 -18.11 16.50 -12.96
N LEU A 73 -17.08 15.75 -12.57
CA LEU A 73 -16.57 14.59 -13.30
C LEU A 73 -16.93 13.28 -12.59
N SER A 74 -16.75 12.14 -13.27
CA SER A 74 -16.89 10.83 -12.63
C SER A 74 -15.63 10.48 -11.83
N THR A 75 -15.80 9.76 -10.71
CA THR A 75 -14.67 9.22 -9.92
C THR A 75 -13.74 8.35 -10.76
N ALA A 76 -14.30 7.54 -11.67
CA ALA A 76 -13.53 6.68 -12.57
C ALA A 76 -12.66 7.48 -13.54
N SER A 77 -13.16 8.60 -14.07
CA SER A 77 -12.38 9.50 -14.93
C SER A 77 -11.20 10.11 -14.18
N ILE A 78 -11.39 10.54 -12.92
CA ILE A 78 -10.31 11.04 -12.07
C ILE A 78 -9.30 9.93 -11.75
N ALA A 79 -9.78 8.74 -11.42
CA ALA A 79 -8.93 7.59 -11.09
C ALA A 79 -8.06 7.19 -12.27
N LYS A 80 -8.60 7.17 -13.49
CA LYS A 80 -7.84 6.89 -14.73
C LYS A 80 -6.73 7.92 -14.98
N LEU A 81 -7.03 9.21 -14.83
CA LEU A 81 -6.01 10.27 -14.93
C LEU A 81 -4.92 10.13 -13.86
N ALA A 82 -5.31 9.71 -12.65
CA ALA A 82 -4.35 9.41 -11.59
C ALA A 82 -3.51 8.17 -11.92
N ALA A 83 -4.09 7.14 -12.53
CA ALA A 83 -3.41 5.94 -13.00
C ALA A 83 -2.31 6.29 -14.01
N GLU A 84 -2.64 7.08 -15.04
CA GLU A 84 -1.69 7.50 -16.08
C GLU A 84 -0.48 8.19 -15.46
N LYS A 85 -0.71 9.11 -14.50
CA LYS A 85 0.36 9.80 -13.77
C LYS A 85 1.16 8.86 -12.89
N ALA A 86 0.49 8.00 -12.12
CA ALA A 86 1.14 7.07 -11.20
C ALA A 86 2.02 6.07 -11.94
N ILE A 87 1.52 5.50 -13.04
CA ILE A 87 2.25 4.56 -13.90
C ILE A 87 3.44 5.27 -14.56
N ALA A 88 3.25 6.49 -15.09
CA ALA A 88 4.33 7.27 -15.67
C ALA A 88 5.44 7.58 -14.64
N ALA A 89 5.06 7.79 -13.38
CA ALA A 89 5.98 8.04 -12.27
C ALA A 89 6.50 6.77 -11.57
N THR A 90 6.15 5.57 -12.04
CA THR A 90 6.65 4.31 -11.46
C THR A 90 8.16 4.21 -11.63
N ASP A 91 8.89 4.09 -10.51
CA ASP A 91 10.34 3.95 -10.47
C ASP A 91 10.83 2.64 -11.07
N LYS A 92 12.10 2.61 -11.48
CA LYS A 92 12.75 1.38 -11.95
C LYS A 92 12.71 0.29 -10.88
N GLY A 93 12.39 -0.94 -11.29
CA GLY A 93 12.20 -2.08 -10.41
C GLY A 93 10.80 -2.19 -9.77
N HIS A 94 9.97 -1.14 -9.83
CA HIS A 94 8.59 -1.20 -9.33
C HIS A 94 7.64 -1.77 -10.39
N VAL A 95 6.47 -2.22 -9.93
CA VAL A 95 5.47 -2.92 -10.73
C VAL A 95 4.31 -2.01 -11.12
N TYR A 96 3.83 -2.16 -12.36
CA TYR A 96 2.61 -1.53 -12.86
C TYR A 96 1.87 -2.47 -13.82
N GLN A 97 0.58 -2.26 -14.01
CA GLN A 97 -0.23 -3.02 -14.94
C GLN A 97 -0.23 -2.36 -16.31
N ASP A 98 -0.06 -3.13 -17.38
CA ASP A 98 -0.27 -2.66 -18.75
C ASP A 98 -1.76 -2.68 -19.15
N ASN A 99 -2.05 -2.18 -20.35
CA ASN A 99 -3.42 -2.11 -20.87
C ASN A 99 -4.07 -3.48 -21.11
N ASN A 100 -3.28 -4.56 -21.13
CA ASN A 100 -3.77 -5.94 -21.26
C ASN A 100 -4.00 -6.59 -19.89
N GLY A 101 -3.87 -5.82 -18.82
CA GLY A 101 -4.04 -6.29 -17.45
C GLY A 101 -2.83 -7.06 -16.90
N GLN A 102 -1.70 -7.10 -17.61
CA GLN A 102 -0.52 -7.86 -17.19
C GLN A 102 0.40 -7.00 -16.32
N TRP A 103 0.99 -7.62 -15.30
CA TRP A 103 2.00 -6.97 -14.47
C TRP A 103 3.33 -6.83 -15.21
N GLN A 104 3.86 -5.62 -15.22
CA GLN A 104 5.13 -5.25 -15.81
C GLN A 104 6.05 -4.64 -14.76
N ILE A 105 7.35 -4.89 -14.88
CA ILE A 105 8.38 -4.24 -14.06
C ILE A 105 8.99 -3.10 -14.87
N ARG A 106 9.05 -1.90 -14.29
CA ARG A 106 9.74 -0.76 -14.91
C ARG A 106 11.23 -1.06 -15.03
N LYS A 107 11.77 -0.94 -16.24
CA LYS A 107 13.19 -1.13 -16.55
C LYS A 107 13.98 0.18 -16.43
#